data_AF-A0A2S3U6V8-F1
#
_entry.id   AF-A0A2S3U6V8-F1
#
_cell.length_a   1.000
_cell.length_b   1.000
_cell.length_c   1.000
_cell.angle_alpha   90.00
_cell.angle_beta   90.00
_cell.angle_gamma   90.00
#
_symmetry.space_group_name_H-M   'P 1'
#
loop_
_entity.id
_entity.type
_entity.pdbx_description
1 polymer ?
#
loop_
_entity_poly.entity_id
_entity_poly.type
_entity_poly.pdbx_seq_one_letter_code
_entity_poly.pdbx_strand_id
1 'polypeptide(L)'
;MQKLLTAEQEYVREFIPFVDFLADILGPSSEVVLNDLLDLNHSVVAIRNSHISHRQVGDPATDLALRTMKAGKAEKRDYLANYKGVSQGKHSLRSSTYFFAIRW
;
A
#
# COMPACT_ATOMS: atom_id res chain seq x y z
N MET A 1 -8.72 -18.99 -15.72
CA MET A 1 -7.51 -18.66 -16.49
C MET A 1 -6.81 -17.54 -15.73
N GLN A 2 -5.62 -17.77 -15.18
CA GLN A 2 -4.89 -16.74 -14.44
C GLN A 2 -4.39 -15.72 -15.48
N LYS A 3 -4.82 -14.47 -15.36
CA LYS A 3 -4.43 -13.40 -16.29
C LYS A 3 -2.93 -13.15 -16.10
N LEU A 4 -2.16 -13.14 -17.19
CA LEU A 4 -0.76 -12.71 -17.16
C LEU A 4 -0.69 -11.28 -16.64
N LEU A 5 0.28 -11.01 -15.77
CA LEU A 5 0.55 -9.67 -15.26
C LEU A 5 1.11 -8.79 -16.38
N THR A 6 0.82 -7.49 -16.32
CA THR A 6 1.52 -6.52 -17.19
C THR A 6 2.92 -6.24 -16.64
N ALA A 7 3.81 -5.65 -17.46
CA ALA A 7 5.15 -5.26 -17.02
C ALA A 7 5.11 -4.29 -15.82
N GLU A 8 4.12 -3.39 -15.77
CA GLU A 8 3.93 -2.47 -14.65
C GLU A 8 3.52 -3.21 -13.37
N GLN A 9 2.68 -4.24 -13.50
CA GLN A 9 2.27 -5.08 -12.38
C GLN A 9 3.43 -5.95 -11.86
N GLU A 10 4.32 -6.39 -12.75
CA GLU A 10 5.57 -7.06 -12.37
C GLU A 10 6.51 -6.10 -11.63
N TYR A 11 6.72 -4.89 -12.14
CA TYR A 11 7.53 -3.85 -11.50
C TYR A 11 7.07 -3.55 -10.07
N VAL A 12 5.75 -3.42 -9.82
CA VAL A 12 5.24 -3.23 -8.45
C VAL A 12 5.62 -4.41 -7.55
N ARG A 13 5.58 -5.64 -8.05
CA ARG A 13 5.89 -6.85 -7.27
C ARG A 13 7.38 -6.99 -6.94
N GLU A 14 8.28 -6.31 -7.63
CA GLU A 14 9.70 -6.24 -7.25
C GLU A 14 9.92 -5.63 -5.86
N PHE A 15 8.95 -4.86 -5.35
CA PHE A 15 9.00 -4.25 -4.02
C PHE A 15 8.48 -5.14 -2.89
N ILE A 16 8.05 -6.37 -3.15
CA ILE A 16 7.62 -7.31 -2.10
C ILE A 16 8.70 -7.51 -1.02
N PRO A 17 9.98 -7.76 -1.35
CA PRO A 17 11.03 -7.88 -0.32
C PRO A 17 11.20 -6.61 0.53
N PHE A 18 10.87 -5.44 -0.01
CA PHE A 18 10.93 -4.18 0.73
C PHE A 18 9.82 -4.07 1.78
N VAL A 19 8.66 -4.68 1.54
CA VAL A 19 7.58 -4.81 2.54
C VAL A 19 8.08 -5.59 3.75
N ASP A 20 8.74 -6.72 3.51
CA ASP A 20 9.29 -7.56 4.57
C ASP A 20 10.36 -6.82 5.38
N PHE A 21 11.32 -6.19 4.68
CA PHE A 21 12.38 -5.39 5.30
C PHE A 21 11.83 -4.27 6.20
N LEU A 22 10.86 -3.49 5.70
CA LEU A 22 10.26 -2.41 6.49
C LEU A 22 9.48 -2.95 7.70
N ALA A 23 8.75 -4.05 7.53
CA ALA A 23 8.00 -4.66 8.62
C ALA A 23 8.93 -5.14 9.75
N ASP A 24 10.09 -5.71 9.40
CA ASP A 24 11.07 -6.18 10.36
C ASP A 24 11.75 -5.02 11.11
N ILE A 25 11.99 -3.88 10.44
CA ILE A 25 12.53 -2.66 11.07
C ILE A 25 11.50 -2.01 12.01
N LEU A 26 10.26 -1.86 11.55
CA LEU A 26 9.22 -1.14 12.28
C LEU A 26 8.58 -1.97 13.40
N GLY A 27 8.79 -3.28 13.36
CA GLY A 27 8.29 -4.22 14.35
C GLY A 27 6.78 -4.50 14.25
N PRO A 28 6.25 -5.35 15.14
CA PRO A 28 4.90 -5.89 15.04
C PRO A 28 3.78 -4.85 15.19
N SER A 29 4.07 -3.68 15.76
CA SER A 29 3.09 -2.60 15.94
C SER A 29 2.85 -1.73 14.70
N SER A 30 3.52 -2.02 13.58
CA SER A 30 3.37 -1.29 12.33
C SER A 30 2.98 -2.22 11.18
N GLU A 31 1.95 -1.83 10.42
CA GLU A 31 1.51 -2.55 9.23
C GLU A 31 2.19 -1.95 7.99
N VAL A 32 2.69 -2.83 7.12
CA VAL A 32 3.26 -2.41 5.82
C VAL A 32 2.46 -3.09 4.72
N VAL A 33 1.93 -2.29 3.79
CA VAL A 33 1.04 -2.74 2.71
C VAL A 33 1.56 -2.22 1.38
N LEU A 34 1.74 -3.12 0.42
CA LEU A 34 2.02 -2.79 -0.97
C LEU A 34 0.73 -2.90 -1.78
N ASN A 35 0.34 -1.80 -2.42
CA ASN A 35 -0.86 -1.73 -3.25
C ASN A 35 -0.47 -1.60 -4.73
N ASP A 36 -0.99 -2.48 -5.57
CA ASP A 36 -1.06 -2.34 -7.03
C ASP A 36 -2.34 -1.57 -7.38
N LEU A 37 -2.20 -0.32 -7.82
CA LEU A 37 -3.34 0.53 -8.14
C LEU A 37 -3.83 0.37 -9.58
N LEU A 38 -3.26 -0.56 -10.36
CA LEU A 38 -3.75 -0.94 -11.69
C LEU A 38 -4.94 -1.91 -11.60
N ASP A 39 -5.08 -2.65 -10.49
CA ASP A 39 -6.28 -3.43 -10.14
C ASP A 39 -6.80 -3.02 -8.77
N LEU A 40 -7.73 -2.07 -8.75
CA LEU A 40 -8.29 -1.55 -7.48
C LEU A 40 -9.11 -2.58 -6.70
N ASN A 41 -9.61 -3.63 -7.35
CA ASN A 41 -10.39 -4.68 -6.68
C ASN A 41 -9.50 -5.70 -5.97
N HIS A 42 -8.25 -5.84 -6.42
CA HIS A 42 -7.24 -6.74 -5.83
C HIS A 42 -5.94 -6.00 -5.54
N SER A 43 -6.07 -4.81 -4.96
CA SER A 43 -4.95 -3.89 -4.83
C SER A 43 -3.85 -4.42 -3.93
N VAL A 44 -4.16 -5.13 -2.83
CA VAL A 44 -3.13 -5.59 -1.90
C VAL A 44 -2.37 -6.74 -2.52
N VAL A 45 -1.12 -6.50 -2.91
CA VAL A 45 -0.24 -7.54 -3.49
C VAL A 45 0.74 -8.11 -2.46
N ALA A 46 1.03 -7.36 -1.40
CA ALA A 46 1.76 -7.86 -0.23
C ALA A 46 1.35 -7.08 1.02
N ILE A 47 1.34 -7.76 2.16
CA ILE A 47 1.02 -7.17 3.45
C ILE A 47 1.73 -7.91 4.58
N ARG A 48 2.29 -7.16 5.53
CA ARG A 48 2.90 -7.67 6.77
C ARG A 48 2.25 -6.99 7.98
N ASN A 49 2.15 -7.74 9.07
CA ASN A 49 1.48 -7.33 10.33
C ASN A 49 -0.01 -6.96 10.13
N SER A 50 -0.71 -7.74 9.29
CA SER A 50 -2.12 -7.54 8.95
C SER A 50 -3.10 -7.60 10.12
N HIS A 51 -2.69 -8.07 11.29
CA HIS A 51 -3.54 -8.07 12.49
C HIS A 51 -3.96 -6.65 12.94
N ILE A 52 -3.32 -5.59 12.41
CA ILE A 52 -3.64 -4.19 12.71
C ILE A 52 -4.89 -3.71 11.96
N SER A 53 -5.01 -4.01 10.67
CA SER A 53 -6.17 -3.61 9.84
C SER A 53 -7.11 -4.77 9.50
N HIS A 54 -6.68 -6.01 9.73
CA HIS A 54 -7.29 -7.26 9.29
C HIS A 54 -7.40 -7.41 7.77
N ARG A 55 -6.60 -6.67 7.00
CA ARG A 55 -6.53 -6.82 5.54
C ARG A 55 -5.66 -8.00 5.13
N GLN A 56 -5.88 -8.50 3.92
CA GLN A 56 -5.11 -9.59 3.34
C GLN A 56 -4.76 -9.33 1.88
N VAL A 57 -3.84 -10.13 1.33
CA VAL A 57 -3.52 -10.11 -0.10
C VAL A 57 -4.79 -10.38 -0.90
N GLY A 58 -5.01 -9.58 -1.95
CA GLY A 58 -6.22 -9.61 -2.78
C GLY A 58 -7.33 -8.66 -2.32
N ASP A 59 -7.19 -7.98 -1.17
CA ASP A 59 -8.18 -7.00 -0.74
C ASP A 59 -8.21 -5.75 -1.64
N PRO A 60 -9.39 -5.13 -1.81
CA PRO A 60 -9.56 -3.94 -2.62
C PRO A 60 -8.89 -2.72 -1.99
N ALA A 61 -8.59 -1.71 -2.81
CA ALA A 61 -8.00 -0.46 -2.34
C ALA A 61 -8.97 0.26 -1.39
N THR A 62 -8.43 0.87 -0.34
CA THR A 62 -9.25 1.68 0.57
C THR A 62 -9.49 3.07 -0.02
N ASP A 63 -10.60 3.70 0.37
CA ASP A 63 -10.86 5.11 0.06
C ASP A 63 -9.70 6.02 0.49
N LEU A 64 -9.06 5.70 1.62
CA LEU A 64 -7.89 6.43 2.10
C LEU A 64 -6.72 6.32 1.14
N ALA A 65 -6.39 5.11 0.66
CA ALA A 65 -5.32 4.91 -0.33
C ALA A 65 -5.59 5.69 -1.61
N LEU A 66 -6.84 5.67 -2.11
CA LEU A 66 -7.25 6.41 -3.31
C LEU A 66 -7.15 7.93 -3.13
N ARG A 67 -7.59 8.45 -1.98
CA ARG A 67 -7.51 9.90 -1.66
C ARG A 67 -6.07 10.36 -1.52
N THR A 68 -5.24 9.59 -0.80
CA THR A 68 -3.82 9.86 -0.59
C THR A 68 -3.07 9.87 -1.93
N MET A 69 -3.35 8.92 -2.83
CA MET A 69 -2.78 8.91 -4.19
C MET A 69 -3.19 10.14 -5.00
N LYS A 70 -4.48 10.51 -4.99
CA LYS A 70 -4.95 11.71 -5.70
C LYS A 70 -4.27 12.98 -5.20
N ALA A 71 -4.13 13.12 -3.89
CA ALA A 71 -3.42 14.24 -3.27
C ALA A 71 -1.93 14.25 -3.66
N GLY A 72 -1.23 13.11 -3.55
CA GLY A 72 0.16 12.97 -3.96
C GLY A 72 0.40 13.35 -5.43
N LYS A 73 -0.49 12.90 -6.33
CA LYS A 73 -0.42 13.23 -7.77
C LYS A 73 -0.66 14.72 -8.03
N ALA A 74 -1.68 15.31 -7.41
CA ALA A 74 -2.00 16.73 -7.56
C ALA A 74 -0.85 17.63 -7.06
N GLU A 75 -0.22 17.23 -5.96
CA GLU A 75 0.87 17.99 -5.33
C GLU A 75 2.27 17.60 -5.84
N LYS A 76 2.37 16.66 -6.80
CA LYS A 76 3.63 16.14 -7.36
C LYS A 76 4.63 15.68 -6.28
N ARG A 77 4.13 15.03 -5.23
CA ARG A 77 4.96 14.51 -4.13
C ARG A 77 5.26 13.03 -4.33
N ASP A 78 6.47 12.62 -3.97
CA ASP A 78 6.86 11.20 -3.96
C ASP A 78 6.30 10.46 -2.72
N TYR A 79 5.89 11.18 -1.66
CA TYR A 79 5.29 10.58 -0.48
C TYR A 79 4.39 11.56 0.30
N LEU A 80 3.54 10.99 1.17
CA LEU A 80 2.82 11.67 2.24
C LEU A 80 3.10 10.94 3.55
N ALA A 81 3.57 11.66 4.57
CA ALA A 81 4.00 11.06 5.83
C ALA A 81 3.23 11.61 7.04
N ASN A 82 3.11 10.78 8.07
CA ASN A 82 2.56 11.14 9.39
C ASN A 82 1.11 11.69 9.38
N TYR A 83 0.30 11.33 8.40
CA TYR A 83 -1.11 11.70 8.38
C TYR A 83 -1.95 10.75 9.23
N LYS A 84 -3.12 11.21 9.68
CA LYS A 84 -4.03 10.40 10.50
C LYS A 84 -4.82 9.43 9.61
N GLY A 85 -4.73 8.15 9.90
CA GLY A 85 -5.57 7.08 9.35
C GLY A 85 -6.51 6.50 10.41
N VAL A 86 -7.47 5.68 9.98
CA VAL A 86 -8.37 4.94 10.86
C VAL A 86 -8.44 3.50 10.39
N SER A 87 -8.18 2.53 11.27
CA SER A 87 -8.33 1.11 10.95
C SER A 87 -9.82 0.68 10.98
N GLN A 88 -10.14 -0.51 10.46
CA GLN A 88 -11.52 -1.04 10.52
C GLN A 88 -12.05 -1.12 11.97
N GLY A 89 -11.16 -1.36 12.96
CA GLY A 89 -11.49 -1.35 14.38
C GLY A 89 -11.67 0.03 15.01
N LYS A 90 -11.70 1.11 14.22
CA LYS A 90 -11.78 2.52 14.66
C LYS A 90 -10.56 3.01 15.48
N HIS A 91 -9.45 2.28 15.43
CA HIS A 91 -8.21 2.75 16.05
C HIS A 91 -7.57 3.84 15.16
N SER A 92 -7.09 4.91 15.80
CA SER A 92 -6.34 5.95 15.11
C SER A 92 -4.95 5.43 14.77
N LEU A 93 -4.58 5.55 13.50
CA LEU A 93 -3.25 5.20 13.00
C LEU A 93 -2.49 6.47 12.60
N ARG A 94 -1.17 6.47 12.81
CA ARG A 94 -0.27 7.43 12.16
C ARG A 94 0.30 6.74 10.92
N SER A 95 -0.14 7.19 9.76
CA SER A 95 0.11 6.53 8.48
C SER A 95 1.05 7.36 7.61
N SER A 96 1.78 6.65 6.74
CA SER A 96 2.63 7.22 5.71
C SER A 96 2.47 6.39 4.44
N THR A 97 2.48 7.04 3.28
CA THR A 97 2.39 6.40 1.96
C THR A 97 3.51 6.94 1.09
N TYR A 98 4.28 6.06 0.49
CA TYR A 98 5.21 6.37 -0.58
C TYR A 98 4.59 6.00 -1.93
N PHE A 99 4.78 6.85 -2.94
CA PHE A 99 4.24 6.63 -4.28
C PHE A 99 5.35 6.18 -5.22
N PHE A 100 5.20 5.00 -5.79
CA PHE A 100 6.03 4.58 -6.91
C PHE A 100 5.51 5.22 -8.18
N ALA A 101 6.19 6.27 -8.65
CA ALA A 101 5.93 6.81 -9.97
C ALA A 101 6.63 5.92 -11.00
N ILE A 102 5.86 5.35 -11.93
CA ILE A 102 6.44 4.83 -13.17
C ILE A 102 6.77 6.05 -14.02
N ARG A 103 8.05 6.45 -14.01
CA ARG A 103 8.57 7.51 -14.87
C ARG A 103 9.16 6.86 -16.10
N TRP A 104 8.55 7.09 -17.25
CA TRP A 104 9.15 6.85 -18.57
C TRP A 104 9.88 8.11 -19.00
#